data_AF-A0A2G9ME36-F1
#
_entry.id   AF-A0A2G9ME36-F1
#
_cell.length_a   1.000
_cell.length_b   1.000
_cell.length_c   1.000
_cell.angle_alpha   90.00
_cell.angle_beta   90.00
_cell.angle_gamma   90.00
#
_symmetry.space_group_name_H-M   'P 1'
#
loop_
_entity.id
_entity.type
_entity.pdbx_description
1 polymer ?
#
loop_
_entity_poly.entity_id
_entity_poly.type
_entity_poly.pdbx_seq_one_letter_code
_entity_poly.pdbx_strand_id
1 'polypeptide(L)'
;MSSRAKTLEQISEKYPIILVDTCALMGPLQCINHEDLEGLARLRDTHHKSALFFREYFNNGSEIYVTPFVFGEYSKGPLPYRYMSDEERNLIEDIENNKRVIQFTRDEELLHDELSNRYKNDLRSKFKIEKTDIDFLFSGVILYKSREKSVALISNDTKMSRAWKYLLINSGLTTKEIRLFSRVGNKVFTTKKVPKIMREIA
;
A
#
# COMPACT_ATOMS: atom_id res chain seq x y z
N MET A 1 21.76 12.15 -0.72
CA MET A 1 21.23 11.61 0.56
C MET A 1 20.32 10.41 0.27
N SER A 2 20.71 9.16 0.55
CA SER A 2 19.82 7.98 0.40
C SER A 2 18.62 8.09 1.35
N SER A 3 17.47 7.51 1.00
CA SER A 3 16.36 7.43 1.95
C SER A 3 16.77 6.48 3.07
N ARG A 4 16.88 6.99 4.30
CA ARG A 4 17.16 6.13 5.47
C ARG A 4 16.06 5.09 5.60
N ALA A 5 16.46 3.83 5.72
CA ALA A 5 15.60 2.72 6.09
C ALA A 5 14.86 3.02 7.40
N LYS A 6 13.58 2.66 7.47
CA LYS A 6 12.72 2.83 8.64
C LYS A 6 12.02 1.54 9.00
N THR A 7 11.74 1.34 10.29
CA THR A 7 10.81 0.30 10.74
C THR A 7 9.36 0.80 10.66
N LEU A 8 8.38 -0.07 10.90
CA LEU A 8 6.98 0.33 10.90
C LEU A 8 6.64 1.22 12.11
N GLU A 9 7.28 1.00 13.26
CA GLU A 9 7.15 1.83 14.47
C GLU A 9 7.61 3.27 14.19
N GLN A 10 8.74 3.43 13.50
CA GLN A 10 9.26 4.74 13.11
C GLN A 10 8.37 5.45 12.06
N ILE A 11 7.57 4.69 11.32
CA ILE A 11 6.55 5.25 10.42
C ILE A 11 5.33 5.66 11.26
N SER A 12 4.85 4.82 12.17
CA SER A 12 3.67 5.12 13.01
C SER A 12 3.88 6.31 13.95
N GLU A 13 5.12 6.58 14.39
CA GLU A 13 5.46 7.81 15.13
C GLU A 13 5.12 9.11 14.37
N LYS A 14 5.06 9.06 13.03
CA LYS A 14 4.86 10.25 12.17
C LYS A 14 3.56 10.25 11.41
N TYR A 15 2.98 9.07 11.22
CA TYR A 15 1.79 8.86 10.41
C TYR A 15 0.79 8.07 11.24
N PRO A 16 -0.21 8.74 11.85
CA PRO A 16 -1.25 8.11 12.66
C PRO A 16 -2.25 7.31 11.83
N ILE A 17 -2.09 7.22 10.51
CA ILE A 17 -2.81 6.29 9.65
C ILE A 17 -1.79 5.68 8.68
N ILE A 18 -1.73 4.35 8.63
CA ILE A 18 -0.89 3.60 7.71
C ILE A 18 -1.78 2.69 6.85
N LEU A 19 -1.86 2.94 5.55
CA LEU A 19 -2.50 2.04 4.62
C LEU A 19 -1.47 1.09 4.01
N VAL A 20 -1.80 -0.20 3.95
CA VAL A 20 -0.97 -1.23 3.33
C VAL A 20 -1.66 -1.79 2.10
N ASP A 21 -0.89 -1.90 1.02
CA ASP A 21 -1.30 -2.44 -0.27
C ASP A 21 -1.05 -3.95 -0.38
N THR A 22 -1.77 -4.64 -1.28
CA THR A 22 -1.70 -6.10 -1.48
C THR A 22 -0.27 -6.57 -1.74
N CYS A 23 0.46 -5.87 -2.61
CA CYS A 23 1.83 -6.27 -2.94
C CYS A 23 2.83 -6.14 -1.77
N ALA A 24 2.54 -5.25 -0.80
CA ALA A 24 3.33 -5.16 0.42
C ALA A 24 2.98 -6.27 1.43
N LEU A 25 1.69 -6.64 1.51
CA LEU A 25 1.20 -7.77 2.31
C LEU A 25 1.73 -9.11 1.81
N MET A 26 1.91 -9.29 0.50
CA MET A 26 2.46 -10.52 -0.08
C MET A 26 3.95 -10.72 0.25
N GLY A 27 4.75 -9.65 0.29
CA GLY A 27 6.17 -9.78 0.62
C GLY A 27 6.97 -8.53 0.31
N PRO A 28 8.27 -8.47 0.63
CA PRO A 28 9.15 -7.36 0.26
C PRO A 28 9.41 -7.28 -1.25
N LEU A 29 9.91 -6.15 -1.74
CA LEU A 29 10.26 -5.86 -3.15
C LEU A 29 11.17 -6.88 -3.87
N GLN A 30 11.75 -7.85 -3.16
CA GLN A 30 12.78 -8.78 -3.65
C GLN A 30 12.24 -10.21 -3.89
N CYS A 31 10.97 -10.36 -4.25
CA CYS A 31 10.41 -11.70 -4.47
C CYS A 31 10.73 -12.25 -5.87
N ILE A 32 11.88 -12.94 -5.94
CA ILE A 32 12.20 -14.24 -6.55
C ILE A 32 11.60 -14.57 -7.94
N ASN A 33 12.45 -14.98 -8.90
CA ASN A 33 12.02 -15.61 -10.15
C ASN A 33 11.30 -16.95 -9.86
N HIS A 34 10.05 -17.10 -10.30
CA HIS A 34 9.18 -18.26 -9.99
C HIS A 34 9.18 -19.35 -11.07
N GLU A 35 10.25 -19.44 -11.87
CA GLU A 35 10.28 -20.36 -13.01
C GLU A 35 10.47 -21.83 -12.57
N ASP A 36 10.93 -22.09 -11.34
CA ASP A 36 11.16 -23.43 -10.79
C ASP A 36 10.45 -23.68 -9.44
N LEU A 37 10.39 -24.96 -9.04
CA LEU A 37 9.77 -25.41 -7.79
C LEU A 37 10.41 -24.77 -6.54
N GLU A 38 11.71 -24.50 -6.61
CA GLU A 38 12.44 -23.85 -5.53
C GLU A 38 11.99 -22.38 -5.37
N GLY A 39 11.81 -21.66 -6.48
CA GLY A 39 11.27 -20.32 -6.53
C GLY A 39 9.84 -20.26 -5.98
N LEU A 40 9.02 -21.28 -6.21
CA LEU A 40 7.68 -21.40 -5.60
C LEU A 40 7.73 -21.64 -4.10
N ALA A 41 8.60 -22.55 -3.63
CA ALA A 41 8.76 -22.82 -2.20
C ALA A 41 9.22 -21.55 -1.45
N ARG A 42 10.18 -20.81 -2.01
CA ARG A 42 10.66 -19.55 -1.43
C ARG A 42 9.60 -18.45 -1.49
N LEU A 43 8.78 -18.39 -2.54
CA LEU A 43 7.64 -17.46 -2.60
C LEU A 43 6.65 -17.73 -1.47
N ARG A 44 6.27 -19.00 -1.28
CA ARG A 44 5.35 -19.41 -0.19
C ARG A 44 5.90 -19.05 1.19
N ASP A 45 7.18 -19.34 1.42
CA ASP A 45 7.87 -18.96 2.66
C ASP A 45 7.89 -17.43 2.85
N THR A 46 8.06 -16.67 1.77
CA THR A 46 8.02 -15.21 1.81
C THR A 46 6.64 -14.68 2.18
N HIS A 47 5.57 -15.22 1.58
CA HIS A 47 4.19 -14.87 1.91
C HIS A 47 3.85 -15.21 3.37
N HIS A 48 4.19 -16.42 3.81
CA HIS A 48 4.02 -16.85 5.19
C HIS A 48 4.72 -15.90 6.19
N LYS A 49 6.01 -15.59 5.96
CA LYS A 49 6.77 -14.64 6.80
C LYS A 49 6.19 -13.24 6.75
N SER A 50 5.68 -12.82 5.60
CA SER A 50 5.02 -11.53 5.43
C SER A 50 3.73 -11.46 6.24
N ALA A 51 2.92 -12.52 6.20
CA ALA A 51 1.69 -12.62 6.97
C ALA A 51 1.98 -12.56 8.47
N LEU A 52 2.92 -13.38 8.97
CA LEU A 52 3.36 -13.34 10.37
C LEU A 52 3.79 -11.94 10.82
N PHE A 53 4.58 -11.24 9.99
CA PHE A 53 5.01 -9.89 10.29
C PHE A 53 3.81 -8.94 10.45
N PHE A 54 2.86 -8.93 9.52
CA PHE A 54 1.74 -7.98 9.59
C PHE A 54 0.72 -8.33 10.68
N ARG A 55 0.52 -9.61 10.99
CA ARG A 55 -0.36 -10.04 12.09
C ARG A 55 0.01 -9.40 13.42
N GLU A 56 1.31 -9.33 13.73
CA GLU A 56 1.81 -8.64 14.93
C GLU A 56 1.28 -7.20 15.02
N TYR A 57 1.27 -6.45 13.92
CA TYR A 57 0.83 -5.06 13.91
C TYR A 57 -0.69 -4.90 13.91
N PHE A 58 -1.43 -5.74 13.16
CA PHE A 58 -2.88 -5.67 13.12
C PHE A 58 -3.51 -6.03 14.48
N ASN A 59 -2.89 -6.95 15.23
CA ASN A 59 -3.34 -7.37 16.56
C ASN A 59 -2.96 -6.39 17.69
N ASN A 60 -1.77 -5.78 17.62
CA ASN A 60 -1.24 -4.95 18.72
C ASN A 60 -1.76 -3.50 18.77
N GLY A 61 -2.93 -3.22 18.19
CA GLY A 61 -3.53 -1.89 18.31
C GLY A 61 -2.93 -0.81 17.39
N SER A 62 -1.98 -1.14 16.51
CA SER A 62 -1.34 -0.14 15.67
C SER A 62 -2.32 0.47 14.65
N GLU A 63 -2.11 1.73 14.26
CA GLU A 63 -2.93 2.47 13.29
C GLU A 63 -2.67 2.04 11.84
N ILE A 64 -2.59 0.73 11.64
CA ILE A 64 -2.38 0.07 10.35
C ILE A 64 -3.71 -0.45 9.83
N TYR A 65 -3.97 -0.20 8.55
CA TYR A 65 -5.22 -0.50 7.90
C TYR A 65 -4.98 -0.99 6.47
N VAL A 66 -5.98 -1.66 5.93
CA VAL A 66 -6.12 -1.95 4.50
C VAL A 66 -7.39 -1.29 3.97
N THR A 67 -7.42 -1.00 2.67
CA THR A 67 -8.67 -0.54 2.02
C THR A 67 -9.58 -1.74 1.75
N PRO A 68 -10.91 -1.54 1.58
CA PRO A 68 -11.81 -2.62 1.17
C PRO A 68 -11.36 -3.29 -0.14
N PHE A 69 -10.78 -2.52 -1.07
CA PHE A 69 -10.27 -3.02 -2.33
C PHE A 69 -9.04 -3.91 -2.15
N VAL A 70 -8.06 -3.48 -1.34
CA VAL A 70 -6.87 -4.28 -1.00
C VAL A 70 -7.26 -5.55 -0.25
N PHE A 71 -8.17 -5.44 0.73
CA PHE A 71 -8.65 -6.59 1.48
C PHE A 71 -9.30 -7.62 0.56
N GLY A 72 -10.19 -7.16 -0.34
CA GLY A 72 -10.85 -8.03 -1.31
C GLY A 72 -9.91 -8.65 -2.35
N GLU A 73 -8.82 -7.96 -2.71
CA GLU A 73 -7.77 -8.51 -3.57
C GLU A 73 -6.96 -9.57 -2.83
N TYR A 74 -6.44 -9.24 -1.65
CA TYR A 74 -5.64 -10.14 -0.82
C TYR A 74 -6.41 -11.41 -0.44
N SER A 75 -7.69 -11.28 -0.08
CA SER A 75 -8.55 -12.40 0.35
C SER A 75 -8.90 -13.37 -0.78
N LYS A 76 -8.71 -12.99 -2.06
CA LYS A 76 -8.88 -13.91 -3.19
C LYS A 76 -7.64 -14.79 -3.42
N GLY A 77 -6.55 -14.46 -2.75
CA GLY A 77 -5.27 -15.17 -2.83
C GLY A 77 -4.41 -14.69 -4.00
N PRO A 78 -3.09 -14.88 -3.88
CA PRO A 78 -2.14 -14.50 -4.93
C PRO A 78 -2.38 -15.35 -6.18
N LEU A 79 -2.96 -14.79 -7.24
CA LEU A 79 -3.00 -15.47 -8.53
C LEU A 79 -1.56 -15.68 -9.05
N PRO A 80 -1.25 -16.84 -9.65
CA PRO A 80 -2.13 -17.94 -10.03
C PRO A 80 -2.32 -19.04 -8.96
N TYR A 81 -1.72 -18.90 -7.78
CA TYR A 81 -1.63 -19.97 -6.78
C TYR A 81 -2.73 -19.83 -5.73
N ARG A 82 -3.84 -20.57 -5.91
CA ARG A 82 -5.00 -20.58 -5.01
C ARG A 82 -4.75 -21.18 -3.61
N TYR A 83 -3.51 -21.43 -3.22
CA TYR A 83 -3.17 -21.96 -1.90
C TYR A 83 -2.61 -20.87 -1.01
N MET A 84 -3.49 -20.29 -0.18
CA MET A 84 -3.08 -19.53 1.00
C MET A 84 -2.57 -20.46 2.08
N SER A 85 -1.47 -20.07 2.72
CA SER A 85 -1.00 -20.62 4.00
C SER A 85 -2.00 -20.34 5.12
N ASP A 86 -1.90 -21.10 6.21
CA ASP A 86 -2.71 -20.87 7.41
C ASP A 86 -2.44 -19.48 8.00
N GLU A 87 -1.22 -18.97 7.89
CA GLU A 87 -0.85 -17.64 8.36
C GLU A 87 -1.47 -16.52 7.53
N GLU A 88 -1.61 -16.69 6.22
CA GLU A 88 -2.34 -15.73 5.36
C GLU A 88 -3.84 -15.73 5.71
N ARG A 89 -4.44 -16.90 5.96
CA ARG A 89 -5.83 -17.00 6.41
C ARG A 89 -6.03 -16.33 7.77
N ASN A 90 -5.15 -16.64 8.72
CA ASN A 90 -5.18 -16.01 10.04
C ASN A 90 -4.97 -14.49 9.95
N LEU A 91 -4.16 -14.00 9.01
CA LEU A 91 -4.01 -12.56 8.78
C LEU A 91 -5.31 -11.93 8.27
N ILE A 92 -6.03 -12.59 7.35
CA ILE A 92 -7.34 -12.13 6.86
C ILE A 92 -8.33 -12.05 8.02
N GLU A 93 -8.40 -13.09 8.87
CA GLU A 93 -9.25 -13.12 10.06
C GLU A 93 -8.86 -12.00 11.05
N ASP A 94 -7.57 -11.81 11.31
CA ASP A 94 -7.08 -10.74 12.20
C ASP A 94 -7.42 -9.34 11.65
N ILE A 95 -7.36 -9.14 10.33
CA ILE A 95 -7.76 -7.87 9.70
C ILE A 95 -9.26 -7.61 9.89
N GLU A 96 -10.10 -8.63 9.70
CA GLU A 96 -11.55 -8.51 9.83
C GLU A 96 -11.98 -8.33 11.29
N ASN A 97 -11.54 -9.22 12.18
CA ASN A 97 -11.91 -9.24 13.59
C ASN A 97 -11.48 -7.97 14.33
N ASN A 98 -10.32 -7.42 13.99
CA ASN A 98 -9.81 -6.18 14.59
C ASN A 98 -10.28 -4.91 13.87
N LYS A 99 -11.24 -5.01 12.93
CA LYS A 99 -11.80 -3.88 12.17
C LYS A 99 -10.72 -3.05 11.45
N ARG A 100 -9.77 -3.73 10.84
CA ARG A 100 -8.61 -3.13 10.15
C ARG A 100 -8.84 -2.83 8.68
N VAL A 101 -10.02 -3.17 8.17
CA VAL A 101 -10.52 -2.68 6.88
C VAL A 101 -11.09 -1.27 7.09
N ILE A 102 -10.43 -0.25 6.55
CA ILE A 102 -10.87 1.13 6.73
C ILE A 102 -12.22 1.35 6.07
N GLN A 103 -13.16 1.92 6.83
CA GLN A 103 -14.47 2.30 6.35
C GLN A 103 -14.45 3.77 5.94
N PHE A 104 -14.98 4.07 4.75
CA PHE A 104 -15.17 5.44 4.31
C PHE A 104 -16.53 5.95 4.77
N THR A 105 -16.57 7.20 5.21
CA THR A 105 -17.84 7.91 5.40
C THR A 105 -18.46 8.26 4.05
N ARG A 106 -19.75 8.63 4.04
CA ARG A 106 -20.41 9.10 2.82
C ARG A 106 -19.67 10.26 2.16
N ASP A 107 -19.14 11.20 2.94
CA ASP A 107 -18.40 12.34 2.40
C ASP A 107 -17.05 11.91 1.81
N GLU A 108 -16.39 10.91 2.43
CA GLU A 108 -15.16 10.30 1.90
C GLU A 108 -15.41 9.54 0.58
N GLU A 109 -16.57 8.87 0.45
CA GLU A 109 -17.00 8.23 -0.79
C GLU A 109 -17.28 9.26 -1.90
N LEU A 110 -17.93 10.38 -1.58
CA LEU A 110 -18.14 11.46 -2.54
C LEU A 110 -16.81 12.06 -3.02
N LEU A 111 -15.86 12.29 -2.11
CA LEU A 111 -14.50 12.72 -2.46
C LEU A 111 -13.77 11.68 -3.33
N HIS A 112 -14.01 10.39 -3.07
CA HIS A 112 -13.48 9.32 -3.90
C HIS A 112 -14.00 9.42 -5.34
N ASP A 113 -15.31 9.59 -5.52
CA ASP A 113 -15.93 9.73 -6.84
C ASP A 113 -15.43 10.97 -7.58
N GLU A 114 -15.25 12.10 -6.88
CA GLU A 114 -14.66 13.31 -7.45
C GLU A 114 -13.23 13.08 -7.96
N LEU A 115 -12.37 12.45 -7.15
CA LEU A 115 -11.00 12.12 -7.56
C LEU A 115 -10.97 11.13 -8.72
N SER A 116 -11.85 10.13 -8.69
CA SER A 116 -11.99 9.11 -9.72
C SER A 116 -12.38 9.73 -11.06
N ASN A 117 -13.41 10.58 -11.07
CA ASN A 117 -13.85 11.29 -12.28
C ASN A 117 -12.75 12.21 -12.84
N ARG A 118 -11.95 12.82 -11.96
CA ARG A 118 -10.90 13.76 -12.37
C ARG A 118 -9.63 13.09 -12.89
N TYR A 119 -9.15 12.04 -12.23
CA TYR A 119 -7.78 11.56 -12.42
C TYR A 119 -7.67 10.11 -12.90
N LYS A 120 -8.71 9.28 -12.78
CA LYS A 120 -8.60 7.84 -13.02
C LYS A 120 -8.10 7.48 -14.42
N ASN A 121 -8.67 8.10 -15.46
CA ASN A 121 -8.28 7.81 -16.85
C ASN A 121 -6.85 8.27 -17.14
N ASP A 122 -6.47 9.43 -16.62
CA ASP A 122 -5.11 9.98 -16.73
C ASP A 122 -4.09 9.09 -16.03
N LEU A 123 -4.36 8.67 -14.80
CA LEU A 123 -3.48 7.80 -14.04
C LEU A 123 -3.30 6.44 -14.72
N ARG A 124 -4.41 5.83 -15.17
CA ARG A 124 -4.40 4.54 -15.85
C ARG A 124 -3.64 4.60 -17.17
N SER A 125 -3.91 5.60 -18.01
CA SER A 125 -3.28 5.74 -19.33
C SER A 125 -1.80 6.12 -19.24
N LYS A 126 -1.44 7.11 -18.40
CA LYS A 126 -0.07 7.65 -18.31
C LYS A 126 0.88 6.71 -17.56
N PHE A 127 0.41 6.06 -16.49
CA PHE A 127 1.28 5.27 -15.61
C PHE A 127 1.04 3.75 -15.70
N LYS A 128 0.03 3.30 -16.44
CA LYS A 128 -0.31 1.88 -16.60
C LYS A 128 -0.48 1.15 -15.25
N ILE A 129 -1.10 1.83 -14.30
CA ILE A 129 -1.44 1.29 -12.97
C ILE A 129 -2.88 0.74 -12.98
N GLU A 130 -3.12 -0.25 -12.13
CA GLU A 130 -4.42 -0.94 -12.08
C GLU A 130 -5.46 -0.13 -11.30
N LYS A 131 -6.72 -0.55 -11.41
CA LYS A 131 -7.82 0.14 -10.71
C LYS A 131 -7.60 0.10 -9.18
N THR A 132 -7.22 -1.05 -8.63
CA THR A 132 -6.98 -1.21 -7.19
C THR A 132 -5.86 -0.29 -6.70
N ASP A 133 -4.77 -0.18 -7.46
CA ASP A 133 -3.68 0.75 -7.15
C ASP A 133 -4.15 2.21 -7.13
N ILE A 134 -4.96 2.60 -8.11
CA ILE A 134 -5.53 3.95 -8.19
C ILE A 134 -6.41 4.23 -6.97
N ASP A 135 -7.34 3.32 -6.67
CA ASP A 135 -8.26 3.44 -5.54
C ASP A 135 -7.48 3.49 -4.20
N PHE A 136 -6.38 2.74 -4.08
CA PHE A 136 -5.47 2.81 -2.93
C PHE A 136 -4.77 4.17 -2.80
N LEU A 137 -4.27 4.75 -3.90
CA LEU A 137 -3.65 6.09 -3.88
C LEU A 137 -4.68 7.17 -3.51
N PHE A 138 -5.90 7.09 -4.04
CA PHE A 138 -6.98 8.02 -3.68
C PHE A 138 -7.36 7.90 -2.21
N SER A 139 -7.42 6.68 -1.69
CA SER A 139 -7.71 6.43 -0.26
C SER A 139 -6.78 7.23 0.66
N GLY A 140 -5.49 7.31 0.34
CA GLY A 140 -4.55 8.15 1.08
C GLY A 140 -4.91 9.63 1.08
N VAL A 141 -5.26 10.16 -0.11
CA VAL A 141 -5.65 11.57 -0.29
C VAL A 141 -6.94 11.90 0.45
N ILE A 142 -7.93 11.02 0.35
CA ILE A 142 -9.24 11.19 0.97
C ILE A 142 -9.07 11.26 2.49
N LEU A 143 -8.42 10.26 3.09
CA LEU A 143 -8.23 10.19 4.54
C LEU A 143 -7.47 11.39 5.10
N TYR A 144 -6.46 11.88 4.38
CA TYR A 144 -5.77 13.10 4.78
C TYR A 144 -6.71 14.32 4.75
N LYS A 145 -7.47 14.49 3.67
CA LYS A 145 -8.36 15.64 3.48
C LYS A 145 -9.55 15.63 4.44
N SER A 146 -10.15 14.47 4.69
CA SER A 146 -11.35 14.35 5.52
C SER A 146 -11.05 14.28 7.01
N ARG A 147 -9.91 13.68 7.40
CA ARG A 147 -9.56 13.42 8.81
C ARG A 147 -8.46 14.31 9.34
N GLU A 148 -7.86 15.15 8.49
CA GLU A 148 -6.75 16.06 8.82
C GLU A 148 -5.55 15.37 9.49
N LYS A 149 -5.33 14.09 9.16
CA LYS A 149 -4.26 13.24 9.72
C LYS A 149 -3.27 12.85 8.65
N SER A 150 -1.97 12.90 8.95
CA SER A 150 -0.94 12.44 8.02
C SER A 150 -1.08 10.94 7.73
N VAL A 151 -0.90 10.55 6.47
CA VAL A 151 -1.11 9.17 6.02
C VAL A 151 0.18 8.59 5.45
N ALA A 152 0.55 7.38 5.89
CA ALA A 152 1.55 6.57 5.21
C ALA A 152 0.86 5.59 4.28
N LEU A 153 1.38 5.47 3.06
CA LEU A 153 1.01 4.44 2.10
C LEU A 153 2.17 3.45 2.00
N ILE A 154 1.90 2.16 2.11
CA ILE A 154 2.91 1.11 1.97
C ILE A 154 2.56 0.28 0.74
N SER A 155 3.38 0.40 -0.31
CA SER A 155 3.27 -0.43 -1.51
C SER A 155 4.64 -0.71 -2.10
N ASN A 156 4.78 -1.93 -2.63
CA ASN A 156 5.93 -2.37 -3.38
C ASN A 156 5.79 -2.16 -4.89
N ASP A 157 4.62 -1.76 -5.39
CA ASP A 157 4.48 -1.47 -6.81
C ASP A 157 5.30 -0.22 -7.18
N THR A 158 6.26 -0.43 -8.07
CA THR A 158 7.15 0.61 -8.56
C THR A 158 6.42 1.62 -9.44
N LYS A 159 5.34 1.20 -10.12
CA LYS A 159 4.56 2.06 -11.02
C LYS A 159 3.76 3.10 -10.23
N MET A 160 3.23 2.73 -9.07
CA MET A 160 2.53 3.63 -8.15
C MET A 160 3.38 4.84 -7.72
N SER A 161 4.71 4.71 -7.64
CA SER A 161 5.56 5.83 -7.21
C SER A 161 5.48 7.05 -8.12
N ARG A 162 5.31 6.85 -9.44
CA ARG A 162 5.17 7.95 -10.42
C ARG A 162 3.77 8.55 -10.38
N ALA A 163 2.76 7.69 -10.38
CA ALA A 163 1.35 8.08 -10.24
C ALA A 163 1.10 8.87 -8.96
N TRP A 164 1.70 8.43 -7.85
CA TRP A 164 1.61 9.08 -6.56
C TRP A 164 2.14 10.52 -6.58
N LYS A 165 3.32 10.74 -7.20
CA LYS A 165 3.86 12.09 -7.34
C LYS A 165 2.95 12.99 -8.17
N TYR A 166 2.43 12.46 -9.28
CA TYR A 166 1.48 13.19 -10.11
C TYR A 166 0.24 13.60 -9.30
N LEU A 167 -0.31 12.66 -8.52
CA LEU A 167 -1.47 12.92 -7.67
C LEU A 167 -1.19 13.96 -6.58
N LEU A 168 -0.04 13.88 -5.91
CA LEU A 168 0.37 14.86 -4.89
C LEU A 168 0.43 16.29 -5.45
N ILE A 169 1.09 16.48 -6.60
CA ILE A 169 1.24 17.80 -7.22
C ILE A 169 -0.14 18.36 -7.60
N ASN A 170 -0.97 17.57 -8.27
CA ASN A 170 -2.30 18.02 -8.72
C ASN A 170 -3.30 18.18 -7.56
N SER A 171 -3.03 17.59 -6.40
CA SER A 171 -3.85 17.74 -5.20
C SER A 171 -3.35 18.83 -4.25
N GLY A 172 -2.23 19.49 -4.55
CA GLY A 172 -1.63 20.51 -3.68
C GLY A 172 -1.04 19.95 -2.39
N LEU A 173 -0.62 18.68 -2.38
CA LEU A 173 -0.15 17.96 -1.20
C LEU A 173 1.36 17.75 -1.23
N THR A 174 1.99 17.63 -0.06
CA THR A 174 3.42 17.33 0.07
C THR A 174 3.65 15.97 0.75
N THR A 175 4.92 15.57 0.83
CA THR A 175 5.30 14.31 1.50
C THR A 175 5.22 14.37 3.02
N LYS A 176 4.94 15.55 3.60
CA LYS A 176 4.69 15.71 5.04
C LYS A 176 3.28 15.22 5.38
N GLU A 177 2.30 15.57 4.55
CA GLU A 177 0.91 15.15 4.68
C GLU A 177 0.76 13.66 4.38
N ILE A 178 1.27 13.22 3.22
CA ILE A 178 1.08 11.83 2.78
C ILE A 178 2.37 11.30 2.15
N ARG A 179 2.76 10.06 2.50
CA ARG A 179 4.01 9.50 2.02
C ARG A 179 3.92 8.03 1.63
N LEU A 180 4.41 7.73 0.42
CA LEU A 180 4.56 6.37 -0.07
C LEU A 180 5.90 5.76 0.38
N PHE A 181 5.83 4.57 0.95
CA PHE A 181 6.92 3.72 1.38
C PHE A 181 6.89 2.40 0.63
N SER A 182 8.06 1.82 0.38
CA SER A 182 8.20 0.45 -0.12
C SER A 182 8.95 -0.40 0.89
N ARG A 183 8.50 -1.63 1.07
CA ARG A 183 9.10 -2.64 1.94
C ARG A 183 10.25 -3.32 1.20
N VAL A 184 11.47 -3.11 1.68
CA VAL A 184 12.70 -3.63 1.04
C VAL A 184 13.29 -4.84 1.76
N GLY A 185 12.85 -5.10 2.98
CA GLY A 185 13.16 -6.30 3.75
C GLY A 185 12.05 -6.61 4.74
N ASN A 186 12.20 -7.68 5.52
CA ASN A 186 11.11 -8.19 6.37
C ASN A 186 10.56 -7.14 7.34
N LYS A 187 11.40 -6.27 7.90
CA LYS A 187 11.02 -5.25 8.89
C LYS A 187 11.40 -3.82 8.49
N VAL A 188 11.76 -3.61 7.22
CA VAL A 188 12.39 -2.36 6.78
C VAL A 188 11.72 -1.77 5.55
N PHE A 189 11.45 -0.48 5.63
CA PHE A 189 10.78 0.33 4.64
C PHE A 189 11.66 1.49 4.20
N THR A 190 11.58 1.84 2.92
CA THR A 190 12.30 2.98 2.35
C THR A 190 11.35 3.83 1.54
N THR A 191 11.73 5.08 1.32
CA THR A 191 10.96 5.97 0.45
C THR A 191 11.71 6.02 -0.86
N LYS A 192 11.11 5.54 -1.95
CA LYS A 192 11.77 5.63 -3.25
C LYS A 192 12.09 7.08 -3.54
N LYS A 193 13.35 7.35 -3.89
CA LYS A 193 13.72 8.63 -4.47
C LYS A 193 13.02 8.74 -5.81
N VAL A 194 12.21 9.76 -5.95
CA VAL A 194 11.76 10.19 -7.26
C VAL A 194 12.98 10.69 -8.04
N PRO A 195 13.26 10.21 -9.27
CA PRO A 195 14.26 10.82 -10.13
C PRO A 195 13.97 12.31 -10.32
N LYS A 196 15.00 13.16 -10.29
CA LYS A 196 14.89 14.64 -10.40
C LYS A 196 14.29 15.13 -11.73
N ILE A 197 14.13 14.25 -12.71
CA ILE A 197 13.72 14.57 -14.09
C ILE A 197 12.19 14.50 -14.20
N MET A 198 11.49 15.54 -13.75
CA MET A 198 10.13 15.88 -14.21
C MET A 198 9.87 17.36 -13.89
N ARG A 199 10.72 18.26 -14.39
CA ARG A 199 10.44 19.71 -14.43
C ARG A 199 10.02 20.19 -15.82
N GLU A 200 9.85 19.29 -16.79
CA GLU A 200 9.61 19.65 -18.19
C GLU A 200 8.28 19.11 -18.74
N ILE A 201 7.31 18.81 -17.87
CA ILE A 201 5.92 18.60 -18.30
C ILE A 201 5.05 19.51 -17.44
N ALA A 202 5.05 20.78 -17.82
CA ALA A 202 4.06 21.79 -17.46
C ALA A 202 3.55 22.37 -18.78
#